data_AF-A0A7S1YKT3-F1
#
_entry.id   AF-A0A7S1YKT3-F1
#
_cell.length_a   1.000
_cell.length_b   1.000
_cell.length_c   1.000
_cell.angle_alpha   90.00
_cell.angle_beta   90.00
_cell.angle_gamma   90.00
#
_symmetry.space_group_name_H-M   'P 1'
#
loop_
_entity.id
_entity.type
_entity.pdbx_description
1 polymer ?
#
loop_
_entity_poly.entity_id
_entity_poly.type
_entity_poly.pdbx_seq_one_letter_code
_entity_poly.pdbx_strand_id
1 'polypeptide(L)'
;QADTCSLSDMECRNSVRVCGAQTMHDMEQEAGYIRYEVERVLNRHLRMHGGMSPANPHAPLLNGNVVGGNFYLAKTYGNVDGVDYESAGYVDRVHTQRIEQALKNNDVVLLTTVGSSRLGDLVSVNGNHLAASVATSLQARKLVYFSSNGGVLRKRGEKQSLQD
;
A
#
# COMPACT_ATOMS: atom_id res chain seq x y z
N GLN A 1 -0.47 28.75 15.19
CA GLN A 1 -0.64 28.76 13.73
C GLN A 1 -0.61 27.31 13.30
N ALA A 2 -1.78 26.71 13.13
CA ALA A 2 -1.90 25.37 12.57
C ALA A 2 -2.19 25.58 11.09
N ASP A 3 -1.17 25.47 10.25
CA ASP A 3 -1.35 25.47 8.81
C ASP A 3 -2.12 24.20 8.45
N THR A 4 -3.39 24.40 8.15
CA THR A 4 -4.25 23.39 7.57
C THR A 4 -3.76 23.20 6.15
N CYS A 5 -2.92 22.18 5.94
CA CYS A 5 -2.58 21.66 4.62
C CYS A 5 -3.88 21.20 3.97
N SER A 6 -4.49 22.10 3.20
CA SER A 6 -5.73 21.82 2.49
C SER A 6 -5.43 20.76 1.42
N LEU A 7 -6.25 19.70 1.36
CA LEU A 7 -6.14 18.64 0.34
C LEU A 7 -6.17 19.16 -1.12
N SER A 8 -6.46 20.46 -1.32
CA SER A 8 -6.52 21.18 -2.59
C SER A 8 -5.16 21.55 -3.21
N ASP A 9 -4.04 21.46 -2.48
CA ASP A 9 -2.71 21.83 -3.03
C ASP A 9 -1.90 20.64 -3.57
N MET A 10 -2.51 19.45 -3.70
CA MET A 10 -1.82 18.27 -4.22
C MET A 10 -1.67 18.30 -5.74
N GLU A 11 -0.53 18.79 -6.20
CA GLU A 11 -0.15 18.75 -7.61
C GLU A 11 0.08 17.30 -8.08
N CYS A 12 -0.82 16.81 -8.92
CA CYS A 12 -0.70 15.52 -9.58
C CYS A 12 -0.36 15.73 -11.05
N ARG A 13 0.79 15.22 -11.50
CA ARG A 13 1.20 15.24 -12.92
C ARG A 13 1.30 13.81 -13.42
N ASN A 14 0.76 13.54 -14.60
CA ASN A 14 0.70 12.19 -15.20
C ASN A 14 0.10 11.12 -14.25
N SER A 15 -0.91 11.48 -13.46
CA SER A 15 -1.52 10.62 -12.43
C SER A 15 -0.59 10.18 -11.29
N VAL A 16 0.58 10.83 -11.18
CA VAL A 16 1.54 10.66 -10.09
C VAL A 16 1.59 11.93 -9.26
N ARG A 17 1.55 11.78 -7.94
CA ARG A 17 1.66 12.91 -7.00
C ARG A 17 3.11 13.40 -6.98
N VAL A 18 3.32 14.70 -7.16
CA VAL A 18 4.60 15.33 -6.84
C VAL A 18 4.72 15.41 -5.32
N CYS A 19 5.81 14.90 -4.75
CA CYS A 19 5.94 14.75 -3.30
C CYS A 19 7.14 15.55 -2.80
N GLY A 20 6.86 16.82 -2.50
CA GLY A 20 7.87 17.73 -1.93
C GLY A 20 8.21 17.41 -0.47
N ALA A 21 9.25 18.05 0.06
CA ALA A 21 9.73 17.81 1.43
C ALA A 21 8.62 17.95 2.50
N GLN A 22 7.80 19.00 2.45
CA GLN A 22 6.70 19.20 3.39
C GLN A 22 5.61 18.12 3.23
N THR A 23 5.23 17.82 1.98
CA THR A 23 4.24 16.77 1.68
C THR A 23 4.71 15.41 2.19
N MET A 24 6.00 15.11 2.04
CA MET A 24 6.58 13.86 2.54
C MET A 24 6.53 13.80 4.08
N HIS A 25 6.79 14.92 4.77
CA HIS A 25 6.68 14.99 6.22
C HIS A 25 5.25 14.73 6.70
N ASP A 26 4.26 15.38 6.10
CA ASP A 26 2.86 15.17 6.43
C ASP A 26 2.44 13.72 6.13
N MET A 27 2.87 13.17 4.99
CA MET A 27 2.61 11.77 4.62
C MET A 27 3.23 10.77 5.60
N GLU A 28 4.42 11.04 6.13
CA GLU A 28 5.07 10.19 7.14
C GLU A 28 4.22 10.12 8.42
N GLN A 29 3.77 11.27 8.91
CA GLN A 29 2.93 11.36 10.11
C GLN A 29 1.60 10.62 9.92
N GLU A 30 0.91 10.91 8.81
CA GLU A 30 -0.39 10.30 8.51
C GLU A 30 -0.28 8.80 8.23
N ALA A 31 0.75 8.36 7.49
CA ALA A 31 0.98 6.95 7.23
C ALA A 31 1.25 6.19 8.53
N GLY A 32 1.98 6.78 9.48
CA GLY A 32 2.20 6.21 10.80
C GLY A 32 0.91 6.06 11.60
N TYR A 33 0.11 7.12 11.67
CA TYR A 33 -1.18 7.14 12.37
C TYR A 33 -2.16 6.10 11.79
N ILE A 34 -2.39 6.15 10.46
CA ILE A 34 -3.32 5.25 9.77
C ILE A 34 -2.86 3.79 9.92
N ARG A 35 -1.57 3.52 9.76
CA ARG A 35 -1.02 2.18 9.92
C ARG A 35 -1.33 1.65 11.32
N TYR A 36 -1.08 2.43 12.36
CA TYR A 36 -1.34 2.01 13.73
C TYR A 36 -2.82 1.71 13.96
N GLU A 37 -3.72 2.56 13.44
CA GLU A 37 -5.17 2.33 13.54
C GLU A 37 -5.60 1.03 12.83
N VAL A 38 -5.06 0.76 11.64
CA VAL A 38 -5.33 -0.47 10.90
C VAL A 38 -4.78 -1.69 11.64
N GLU A 39 -3.54 -1.63 12.13
CA GLU A 39 -2.92 -2.69 12.93
C GLU A 39 -3.77 -2.99 14.18
N ARG A 40 -4.22 -1.94 14.89
CA ARG A 40 -5.05 -2.07 16.10
C ARG A 40 -6.35 -2.82 15.81
N VAL A 41 -7.08 -2.41 14.77
CA VAL A 41 -8.37 -3.01 14.40
C VAL A 41 -8.19 -4.45 13.93
N LEU A 42 -7.20 -4.71 13.08
CA LEU A 42 -6.90 -6.05 12.58
C LEU A 42 -6.45 -7.00 13.70
N ASN A 43 -5.53 -6.57 14.56
CA ASN A 43 -5.07 -7.39 15.69
C ASN A 43 -6.22 -7.71 16.66
N ARG A 44 -7.12 -6.75 16.94
CA ARG A 44 -8.32 -7.01 17.74
C ARG A 44 -9.20 -8.06 17.07
N HIS A 45 -9.43 -7.96 15.76
CA HIS A 45 -10.26 -8.91 15.04
C HIS A 45 -9.64 -10.31 15.00
N LEU A 46 -8.33 -10.43 14.72
CA LEU A 46 -7.61 -11.71 14.72
C LEU A 46 -7.65 -12.38 16.09
N ARG A 47 -7.58 -11.62 17.20
CA ARG A 47 -7.70 -12.21 18.55
C ARG A 47 -9.12 -12.66 18.90
N MET A 48 -10.13 -11.89 18.50
CA MET A 48 -11.53 -12.15 18.85
C MET A 48 -12.19 -13.21 17.95
N HIS A 49 -11.79 -13.28 16.68
CA HIS A 49 -12.40 -14.13 15.66
C HIS A 49 -11.45 -15.12 15.00
N GLY A 50 -10.14 -14.96 15.19
CA GLY A 50 -9.14 -15.86 14.63
C GLY A 50 -9.19 -17.27 15.22
N GLY A 51 -10.00 -17.54 16.24
CA GLY A 51 -10.13 -18.90 16.79
C GLY A 51 -11.41 -19.65 16.45
N MET A 52 -12.47 -18.98 15.99
CA MET A 52 -13.75 -19.62 15.73
C MET A 52 -14.44 -18.91 14.58
N SER A 53 -14.39 -19.53 13.40
CA SER A 53 -15.38 -19.23 12.37
C SER A 53 -16.70 -19.90 12.78
N PRO A 54 -17.82 -19.16 12.92
CA PRO A 54 -19.12 -19.78 13.15
C PRO A 54 -19.55 -20.70 11.99
N ALA A 55 -18.94 -20.54 10.81
CA ALA A 55 -19.17 -21.39 9.64
C ALA A 55 -18.32 -22.68 9.63
N ASN A 56 -17.23 -22.76 10.41
CA ASN A 56 -16.41 -23.98 10.52
C ASN A 56 -15.70 -24.05 11.89
N PRO A 57 -16.28 -24.78 12.86
CA PRO A 57 -15.71 -24.98 14.19
C PRO A 57 -14.38 -25.75 14.21
N HIS A 58 -14.01 -26.41 13.11
CA HIS A 58 -12.76 -27.15 12.95
C HIS A 58 -11.72 -26.39 12.12
N ALA A 59 -12.00 -25.15 11.71
CA ALA A 59 -11.00 -24.33 11.04
C ALA A 59 -9.80 -24.11 11.99
N PRO A 60 -8.55 -24.26 11.52
CA PRO A 60 -7.38 -23.99 12.34
C PRO A 60 -7.45 -22.57 12.87
N LEU A 61 -7.13 -22.41 14.16
CA LEU A 61 -6.95 -21.11 14.80
C LEU A 61 -5.99 -20.27 13.92
N LEU A 62 -6.49 -19.18 13.33
CA LEU A 62 -5.70 -18.06 12.84
C LEU A 62 -5.00 -17.43 14.04
N ASN A 63 -3.85 -17.99 14.39
CA ASN A 63 -2.98 -17.57 15.49
C ASN A 63 -1.89 -16.59 15.05
N GLY A 64 -2.05 -15.94 13.90
CA GLY A 64 -1.09 -15.00 13.35
C GLY A 64 -1.23 -13.57 13.89
N ASN A 65 -0.18 -12.79 13.72
CA ASN A 65 -0.12 -11.38 14.07
C ASN A 65 -0.29 -10.49 12.84
N VAL A 66 -0.58 -9.21 13.04
CA VAL A 66 -0.36 -8.20 12.00
C VAL A 66 1.08 -7.75 12.09
N VAL A 67 1.85 -7.95 11.03
CA VAL A 67 3.25 -7.55 10.95
C VAL A 67 3.41 -6.48 9.88
N GLY A 68 4.19 -5.46 10.17
CA GLY A 68 4.57 -4.47 9.17
C GLY A 68 6.07 -4.18 9.24
N GLY A 69 6.60 -3.51 8.23
CA GLY A 69 8.03 -3.26 8.12
C GLY A 69 8.45 -2.99 6.68
N ASN A 70 9.76 -2.97 6.46
CA ASN A 70 10.33 -2.74 5.14
C ASN A 70 10.38 -4.05 4.31
N PHE A 71 9.29 -4.30 3.59
CA PHE A 71 9.14 -5.45 2.69
C PHE A 71 9.39 -5.12 1.21
N TYR A 72 9.72 -3.88 0.88
CA TYR A 72 10.04 -3.49 -0.49
C TYR A 72 10.99 -2.29 -0.50
N LEU A 73 11.86 -2.24 -1.51
CA LEU A 73 12.67 -1.08 -1.82
C LEU A 73 11.96 -0.22 -2.85
N ALA A 74 12.03 1.09 -2.65
CA ALA A 74 11.51 2.07 -3.57
C ALA A 74 12.65 2.81 -4.27
N LYS A 75 12.36 3.37 -5.44
CA LYS A 75 13.24 4.27 -6.18
C LYS A 75 12.44 5.49 -6.62
N THR A 76 13.02 6.68 -6.47
CA THR A 76 12.39 7.92 -6.92
C THR A 76 12.29 7.97 -8.44
N TYR A 77 11.29 8.68 -8.95
CA TYR A 77 11.19 8.95 -10.39
C TYR A 77 12.30 9.89 -10.86
N GLY A 78 12.70 10.84 -10.01
CA GLY A 78 13.60 11.92 -10.36
C GLY A 78 12.92 12.92 -11.31
N ASN A 79 13.70 13.50 -12.22
CA ASN A 79 13.18 14.39 -13.25
C ASN A 79 12.64 13.58 -14.44
N VAL A 80 11.34 13.70 -14.70
CA VAL A 80 10.66 13.08 -15.83
C VAL A 80 9.94 14.17 -16.61
N ASP A 81 10.24 14.29 -17.91
CA ASP A 81 9.64 15.28 -18.83
C ASP A 81 9.70 16.73 -18.32
N GLY A 82 10.78 17.09 -17.61
CA GLY A 82 10.99 18.44 -17.06
C GLY A 82 10.29 18.67 -15.73
N VAL A 83 9.70 17.64 -15.11
CA VAL A 83 9.08 17.69 -13.80
C VAL A 83 9.93 16.92 -12.81
N ASP A 84 10.38 17.58 -11.74
CA ASP A 84 10.99 16.89 -10.61
C ASP A 84 9.91 16.36 -9.68
N TYR A 85 9.90 15.04 -9.49
CA TYR A 85 8.97 14.34 -8.61
C TYR A 85 9.50 14.20 -7.17
N GLU A 86 10.71 14.70 -6.90
CA GLU A 86 11.36 14.71 -5.59
C GLU A 86 11.32 13.31 -4.94
N SER A 87 10.62 13.16 -3.82
CA SER A 87 10.51 11.91 -3.05
C SER A 87 9.44 10.96 -3.57
N ALA A 88 8.73 11.29 -4.65
CA ALA A 88 7.79 10.36 -5.26
C ALA A 88 8.53 9.32 -6.12
N GLY A 89 8.05 8.07 -6.07
CA GLY A 89 8.72 6.95 -6.70
C GLY A 89 7.85 5.75 -6.95
N TYR A 90 8.53 4.65 -7.27
CA TYR A 90 7.95 3.36 -7.60
C TYR A 90 8.68 2.23 -6.87
N VAL A 91 8.08 1.05 -6.87
CA VAL A 91 8.68 -0.16 -6.28
C VAL A 91 9.82 -0.64 -7.17
N ASP A 92 11.04 -0.69 -6.64
CA ASP A 92 12.23 -1.25 -7.30
C ASP A 92 12.29 -2.76 -7.08
N ARG A 93 12.12 -3.20 -5.84
CA ARG A 93 12.24 -4.61 -5.47
C ARG A 93 11.33 -4.97 -4.31
N VAL A 94 10.70 -6.14 -4.37
CA VAL A 94 9.93 -6.72 -3.26
C VAL A 94 10.77 -7.78 -2.57
N HIS A 95 10.78 -7.79 -1.23
CA HIS A 95 11.43 -8.81 -0.41
C HIS A 95 10.53 -10.04 -0.24
N THR A 96 10.27 -10.75 -1.34
CA THR A 96 9.32 -11.87 -1.41
C THR A 96 9.54 -12.91 -0.32
N GLN A 97 10.79 -13.34 -0.09
CA GLN A 97 11.11 -14.35 0.92
C GLN A 97 10.68 -13.96 2.35
N ARG A 98 10.82 -12.67 2.72
CA ARG A 98 10.40 -12.19 4.05
C ARG A 98 8.88 -12.18 4.19
N ILE A 99 8.18 -11.80 3.12
CA ILE A 99 6.72 -11.83 3.09
C ILE A 99 6.24 -13.28 3.20
N GLU A 100 6.80 -14.20 2.41
CA GLU A 100 6.44 -15.62 2.46
C GLU A 100 6.69 -16.25 3.82
N GLN A 101 7.78 -15.88 4.51
CA GLN A 101 8.06 -16.33 5.87
C GLN A 101 6.98 -15.87 6.86
N ALA A 102 6.58 -14.61 6.81
CA ALA A 102 5.48 -14.10 7.64
C ALA A 102 4.17 -14.84 7.32
N LEU A 103 3.83 -14.99 6.04
CA LEU A 103 2.62 -15.70 5.62
C LEU A 103 2.59 -17.18 6.06
N LYS A 104 3.76 -17.86 6.11
CA LYS A 104 3.87 -19.24 6.63
C LYS A 104 3.58 -19.34 8.12
N ASN A 105 3.76 -18.25 8.87
CA ASN A 105 3.43 -18.17 10.29
C ASN A 105 1.97 -17.76 10.54
N ASN A 106 1.12 -17.74 9.49
CA ASN A 106 -0.23 -17.20 9.50
C ASN A 106 -0.31 -15.68 9.76
N ASP A 107 0.82 -14.96 9.72
CA ASP A 107 0.83 -13.51 9.93
C ASP A 107 0.22 -12.78 8.72
N VAL A 108 -0.38 -11.62 9.00
CA VAL A 108 -0.87 -10.68 7.99
C VAL A 108 0.17 -9.58 7.79
N VAL A 109 0.69 -9.48 6.57
CA VAL A 109 1.67 -8.44 6.22
C VAL A 109 0.95 -7.13 5.83
N LEU A 110 1.14 -6.09 6.63
CA LEU A 110 0.66 -4.74 6.36
C LEU A 110 1.77 -3.88 5.74
N LEU A 111 1.48 -3.34 4.56
CA LEU A 111 2.40 -2.48 3.81
C LEU A 111 1.95 -1.03 3.85
N THR A 112 2.91 -0.11 4.01
CA THR A 112 2.70 1.33 3.90
C THR A 112 3.12 1.83 2.52
N THR A 113 2.48 2.90 2.05
CA THR A 113 2.83 3.60 0.80
C THR A 113 4.03 4.53 0.94
N VAL A 114 4.56 4.66 2.15
CA VAL A 114 5.87 5.27 2.42
C VAL A 114 6.87 4.13 2.60
N GLY A 115 7.87 4.09 1.72
CA GLY A 115 8.95 3.12 1.70
C GLY A 115 10.31 3.80 1.82
N SER A 116 11.38 3.00 1.71
CA SER A 116 12.76 3.49 1.78
C SER A 116 13.53 3.21 0.49
N SER A 117 14.39 4.16 0.13
CA SER A 117 15.37 4.02 -0.95
C SER A 117 16.53 3.11 -0.51
N ARG A 118 17.40 2.74 -1.46
CA ARG A 118 18.64 2.00 -1.14
C ARG A 118 19.60 2.77 -0.23
N LEU A 119 19.50 4.11 -0.23
CA LEU A 119 20.29 5.00 0.61
C LEU A 119 19.60 5.31 1.95
N GLY A 120 18.36 4.87 2.14
CA GLY A 120 17.59 5.10 3.36
C GLY A 120 16.64 6.29 3.29
N ASP A 121 16.58 7.02 2.17
CA ASP A 121 15.66 8.14 1.99
C ASP A 121 14.21 7.66 1.94
N LEU A 122 13.28 8.49 2.41
CA LEU A 122 11.85 8.20 2.31
C LEU A 122 11.36 8.40 0.88
N VAL A 123 10.55 7.45 0.41
CA VAL A 123 9.95 7.49 -0.93
C VAL A 123 8.47 7.20 -0.83
N SER A 124 7.66 8.07 -1.42
CA SER A 124 6.21 7.89 -1.55
C SER A 124 5.91 7.07 -2.81
N VAL A 125 5.19 5.95 -2.67
CA VAL A 125 4.80 5.08 -3.78
C VAL A 125 3.29 4.99 -3.91
N ASN A 126 2.81 4.81 -5.14
CA ASN A 126 1.40 4.59 -5.39
C ASN A 126 0.93 3.23 -4.84
N GLY A 127 -0.07 3.23 -3.97
CA GLY A 127 -0.59 2.01 -3.32
C GLY A 127 -1.12 0.96 -4.29
N ASN A 128 -1.73 1.37 -5.41
CA ASN A 128 -2.24 0.43 -6.41
C ASN A 128 -1.11 -0.29 -7.14
N HIS A 129 -0.06 0.47 -7.50
CA HIS A 129 1.15 -0.08 -8.11
C HIS A 129 1.94 -0.95 -7.14
N LEU A 130 2.01 -0.56 -5.86
CA LEU A 130 2.62 -1.37 -4.81
C LEU A 130 1.91 -2.72 -4.68
N ALA A 131 0.57 -2.73 -4.60
CA ALA A 131 -0.22 -3.94 -4.50
C ALA A 131 -0.02 -4.86 -5.73
N ALA A 132 -0.04 -4.30 -6.94
CA ALA A 132 0.21 -5.04 -8.17
C ALA A 132 1.63 -5.64 -8.22
N SER A 133 2.64 -4.85 -7.82
CA SER A 133 4.04 -5.28 -7.80
C SER A 133 4.25 -6.44 -6.82
N VAL A 134 3.71 -6.31 -5.60
CA VAL A 134 3.80 -7.35 -4.57
C VAL A 134 3.04 -8.61 -4.99
N ALA A 135 1.83 -8.49 -5.51
CA ALA A 135 1.06 -9.62 -6.00
C ALA A 135 1.78 -10.36 -7.13
N THR A 136 2.39 -9.62 -8.06
CA THR A 136 3.19 -10.21 -9.15
C THR A 136 4.44 -10.90 -8.60
N SER A 137 5.16 -10.26 -7.67
CA SER A 137 6.37 -10.83 -7.06
C SER A 137 6.09 -12.10 -6.23
N LEU A 138 4.91 -12.18 -5.61
CA LEU A 138 4.45 -13.36 -4.85
C LEU A 138 3.74 -14.41 -5.72
N GLN A 139 3.55 -14.14 -7.01
CA GLN A 139 2.72 -14.98 -7.89
C GLN A 139 1.32 -15.24 -7.29
N ALA A 140 0.74 -14.20 -6.69
CA ALA A 140 -0.54 -14.30 -6.00
C ALA A 140 -1.65 -14.69 -6.97
N ARG A 141 -2.47 -15.67 -6.59
CA ARG A 141 -3.61 -16.12 -7.40
C ARG A 141 -4.68 -15.04 -7.59
N LYS A 142 -4.80 -14.11 -6.64
CA LYS A 142 -5.82 -13.07 -6.63
C LYS A 142 -5.24 -11.75 -6.13
N LEU A 143 -5.68 -10.66 -6.75
CA LEU A 143 -5.46 -9.29 -6.33
C LEU A 143 -6.82 -8.61 -6.21
N VAL A 144 -7.09 -7.97 -5.07
CA VAL A 144 -8.37 -7.32 -4.77
C VAL A 144 -8.12 -5.85 -4.47
N TYR A 145 -8.82 -4.98 -5.19
CA TYR A 145 -8.83 -3.54 -4.94
C TYR A 145 -10.15 -3.15 -4.28
N PHE A 146 -10.07 -2.31 -3.25
CA PHE A 146 -11.24 -1.69 -2.62
C PHE A 146 -11.40 -0.28 -3.19
N SER A 147 -12.60 0.04 -3.68
CA SER A 147 -12.94 1.36 -4.20
C SER A 147 -14.35 1.75 -3.76
N SER A 148 -14.54 3.02 -3.41
CA SER A 148 -15.83 3.58 -3.03
C SER A 148 -16.81 3.66 -4.20
N ASN A 149 -16.30 3.81 -5.43
CA ASN A 149 -17.12 4.17 -6.60
C ASN A 149 -17.52 2.96 -7.45
N GLY A 150 -17.37 1.74 -6.92
CA GLY A 150 -17.53 0.52 -7.71
C GLY A 150 -16.40 0.34 -8.72
N GLY A 151 -15.92 -0.90 -8.88
CA GLY A 151 -14.86 -1.21 -9.85
C GLY A 151 -15.44 -1.62 -11.20
N VAL A 152 -15.15 -0.88 -12.27
CA VAL A 152 -15.38 -1.35 -13.63
C VAL A 152 -14.19 -2.21 -14.05
N LEU A 153 -14.30 -3.53 -13.88
CA LEU A 153 -13.33 -4.47 -14.44
C LEU A 153 -13.65 -4.69 -15.92
N ARG A 154 -12.95 -3.97 -16.81
CA ARG A 154 -13.09 -4.17 -18.25
C ARG A 154 -12.39 -5.44 -18.68
N LYS A 155 -13.09 -6.35 -19.36
CA LYS A 155 -12.45 -7.50 -20.01
C LYS A 155 -11.57 -6.98 -21.16
N ARG A 156 -10.35 -7.51 -21.31
CA ARG A 156 -9.45 -7.13 -22.41
C ARG A 156 -10.15 -7.41 -23.76
N GLY A 157 -10.67 -6.37 -24.41
CA GLY A 157 -11.38 -6.46 -25.70
C GLY A 157 -12.62 -5.58 -25.84
N GLU A 158 -13.24 -5.11 -24.75
CA GLU A 158 -14.42 -4.25 -24.84
C GLU A 158 -14.03 -2.78 -25.05
N LYS A 159 -14.51 -2.16 -26.13
CA LYS A 159 -14.46 -0.71 -26.35
C LYS A 159 -15.77 -0.13 -25.82
N GLN A 160 -15.69 0.89 -24.97
CA GLN A 160 -16.79 1.85 -24.83
C GLN A 160 -16.26 3.26 -25.08
N SER A 161 -17.05 4.00 -25.84
CA SER A 161 -17.00 5.45 -25.94
C SER A 161 -17.19 6.04 -24.55
N LEU A 162 -16.22 6.80 -24.07
CA LEU A 162 -16.37 7.65 -22.90
C LEU A 162 -17.53 8.62 -23.18
N GLN A 163 -18.61 8.52 -22.41
CA GLN A 163 -19.53 9.62 -22.18
C GLN A 163 -19.48 9.91 -20.69
N ASP A 164 -18.96 11.10 -20.41
CA ASP A 164 -18.92 11.96 -19.22
C ASP A 164 -18.49 11.37 -17.85
#